data_AF-A0A6J8CJP5-F1
#
_entry.id   AF-A0A6J8CJP5-F1
#
_cell.length_a   1.000
_cell.length_b   1.000
_cell.length_c   1.000
_cell.angle_alpha   90.00
_cell.angle_beta   90.00
_cell.angle_gamma   90.00
#
_symmetry.space_group_name_H-M   'P 1'
#
loop_
_entity.id
_entity.type
_entity.pdbx_description
1 polymer ?
#
loop_
_entity_poly.entity_id
_entity_poly.type
_entity_poly.pdbx_seq_one_letter_code
_entity_poly.pdbx_strand_id
1 'polypeptide(L)'
;MSSGFLLDSKNSSSLLGKPTYLTVAEYYGDKNQIHSELENIQNLLHQEQETLNQQHKSYRDQQEKTMNLLTNQLQQKFDLIEKKLAAQTSNNETEAIKALEKKNLELENKYNTIQGKLTAKEQMYNEIAENYTKLQEAMATQDKNTANLQQDLRRIQTKCEAEINIAVNKTLALGQKINQLEQLQSIRQLQTLQTLQGQVQTFDSRINLLTSHEQARNQDFLALYNLTTSSRNELENKMKNQYVAIEKNQNTSASMIQQKQHQDFLALYNLTTSSKHELENKMNNQYEAIEKKQNISTEMLQKKQLKDFQILRNMSKNEIEQLGRFHNSSFSLFQQNLDKKLQKVVVTSCSYADRRSNPPAGPLNFPDIKTSVGVSNLSSFQSTGKFTCQVPGYYHIVLTIMSSYNNARIDIMKNSNTIHWQYVTSYVKDNIYWNPGTASVALELKTNDTVWIKLYSTYNIYQSCLTIFKIN
;
A
#
# COMPACT_ATOMS: atom_id res chain seq x y z
N MET A 1 33.16 23.12 71.18
CA MET A 1 32.71 23.29 72.58
C MET A 1 32.32 21.89 73.06
N SER A 2 33.26 21.04 73.54
CA SER A 2 33.71 20.90 74.95
C SER A 2 32.50 20.94 75.91
N SER A 3 32.13 19.94 76.72
CA SER A 3 32.80 18.85 77.48
C SER A 3 31.65 17.90 77.96
N GLY A 4 31.75 16.58 78.14
CA GLY A 4 32.79 15.77 78.77
C GLY A 4 32.63 15.76 80.29
N PHE A 5 31.76 14.92 80.87
CA PHE A 5 31.71 14.68 82.33
C PHE A 5 31.79 13.18 82.65
N LEU A 6 32.93 12.79 83.22
CA LEU A 6 33.20 11.53 83.90
C LEU A 6 32.51 11.50 85.26
N LEU A 7 32.07 10.32 85.66
CA LEU A 7 31.81 9.95 87.06
C LEU A 7 33.15 9.63 87.73
N ASP A 8 33.45 10.34 88.81
CA ASP A 8 34.57 10.02 89.70
C ASP A 8 34.03 9.49 91.03
N SER A 9 34.68 8.44 91.50
CA SER A 9 34.44 7.74 92.75
C SER A 9 35.63 8.00 93.65
N LYS A 10 35.41 8.56 94.85
CA LYS A 10 36.06 8.13 96.12
C LYS A 10 35.92 9.16 97.25
N ASN A 11 35.83 8.58 98.45
CA ASN A 11 36.29 9.06 99.77
C ASN A 11 35.49 10.13 100.53
N SER A 12 34.88 9.72 101.64
CA SER A 12 35.37 9.93 103.02
C SER A 12 34.22 9.63 103.99
N SER A 13 34.21 8.54 104.79
CA SER A 13 34.95 8.23 106.01
C SER A 13 34.81 9.23 107.17
N SER A 14 34.37 8.67 108.31
CA SER A 14 34.58 9.09 109.70
C SER A 14 33.59 10.09 110.33
N LEU A 15 32.78 9.57 111.27
CA LEU A 15 32.56 10.12 112.63
C LEU A 15 31.66 9.16 113.42
N LEU A 16 32.23 8.02 113.82
CA LEU A 16 31.68 7.15 114.86
C LEU A 16 32.04 7.75 116.22
N GLY A 17 31.12 8.55 116.76
CA GLY A 17 31.12 9.00 118.15
C GLY A 17 30.68 7.87 119.08
N LYS A 18 31.39 7.73 120.19
CA LYS A 18 31.26 6.69 121.23
C LYS A 18 29.81 6.57 121.76
N PRO A 19 29.30 5.35 122.04
CA PRO A 19 28.04 5.18 122.73
C PRO A 19 28.24 5.42 124.23
N THR A 20 27.64 6.48 124.75
CA THR A 20 27.46 6.66 126.20
C THR A 20 26.33 5.73 126.63
N TYR A 21 26.66 4.68 127.38
CA TYR A 21 25.70 3.81 128.04
C TYR A 21 24.96 4.63 129.11
N LEU A 22 23.78 5.14 128.75
CA LEU A 22 22.79 5.64 129.70
C LEU A 22 22.04 4.43 130.27
N THR A 23 22.12 4.30 131.59
CA THR A 23 21.47 3.30 132.41
C THR A 23 19.95 3.39 132.31
N VAL A 24 19.32 2.23 132.12
CA VAL A 24 17.88 1.97 131.85
C VAL A 24 16.93 2.33 133.03
N ALA A 25 17.39 3.06 134.05
CA ALA A 25 16.65 3.22 135.32
C ALA A 25 16.05 4.62 135.58
N GLU A 26 16.28 5.63 134.73
CA GLU A 26 15.80 7.01 134.98
C GLU A 26 14.98 7.61 133.81
N TYR A 27 14.49 6.77 132.88
CA TYR A 27 13.65 7.20 131.75
C TYR A 27 12.26 6.52 131.76
N TYR A 28 11.76 6.17 132.94
CA TYR A 28 10.31 5.98 133.14
C TYR A 28 9.70 7.31 133.57
N GLY A 29 9.76 8.29 132.65
CA GLY A 29 8.71 9.29 132.57
C GLY A 29 7.41 8.57 132.29
N ASP A 30 6.36 8.97 132.99
CA ASP A 30 5.01 8.41 133.00
C ASP A 30 4.66 7.68 131.69
N LYS A 31 4.47 6.35 131.78
CA LYS A 31 4.17 5.47 130.63
C LYS A 31 2.98 5.98 129.80
N ASN A 32 2.11 6.77 130.43
CA ASN A 32 0.98 7.43 129.80
C ASN A 32 1.40 8.59 128.87
N GLN A 33 2.48 9.32 129.19
CA GLN A 33 2.99 10.42 128.38
C GLN A 33 3.65 9.92 127.08
N ILE A 34 4.45 8.85 127.15
CA ILE A 34 5.06 8.23 125.95
C ILE A 34 3.98 7.62 125.05
N HIS A 35 2.93 7.05 125.63
CA HIS A 35 1.81 6.51 124.84
C HIS A 35 1.04 7.63 124.12
N SER A 36 0.79 8.76 124.80
CA SER A 36 0.15 9.94 124.19
C SER A 36 1.01 10.57 123.08
N GLU A 37 2.33 10.65 123.26
CA GLU A 37 3.23 11.17 122.22
C GLU A 37 3.31 10.24 121.01
N LEU A 38 3.34 8.92 121.22
CA LEU A 38 3.28 7.94 120.13
C LEU A 38 1.95 8.00 119.37
N GLU A 39 0.83 8.16 120.06
CA GLU A 39 -0.49 8.32 119.44
C GLU A 39 -0.58 9.63 118.64
N ASN A 40 -0.01 10.73 119.14
CA ASN A 40 0.11 11.98 118.39
C ASN A 40 1.00 11.84 117.14
N ILE A 41 2.13 11.13 117.24
CA ILE A 41 3.02 10.89 116.08
C ILE A 41 2.31 10.01 115.05
N GLN A 42 1.56 8.99 115.47
CA GLN A 42 0.77 8.15 114.57
C GLN A 42 -0.33 8.95 113.87
N ASN A 43 -1.01 9.84 114.59
CA ASN A 43 -2.03 10.72 114.02
C ASN A 43 -1.43 11.72 113.02
N LEU A 44 -0.25 12.28 113.31
CA LEU A 44 0.46 13.17 112.39
C LEU A 44 0.93 12.42 111.13
N LEU A 45 1.50 11.23 111.28
CA LEU A 45 1.88 10.36 110.15
C LEU A 45 0.67 10.00 109.30
N HIS A 46 -0.48 9.73 109.92
CA HIS A 46 -1.72 9.44 109.21
C HIS A 46 -2.21 10.67 108.42
N GLN A 47 -2.22 11.85 109.03
CA GLN A 47 -2.58 13.11 108.35
C GLN A 47 -1.64 13.46 107.20
N GLU A 48 -0.34 13.25 107.37
CA GLU A 48 0.67 13.49 106.34
C GLU A 48 0.51 12.50 105.17
N GLN A 49 0.23 11.23 105.47
CA GLN A 49 -0.10 10.21 104.47
C GLN A 49 -1.39 10.54 103.71
N GLU A 50 -2.43 11.03 104.39
CA GLU A 50 -3.66 11.49 103.76
C GLU A 50 -3.42 12.70 102.85
N THR A 51 -2.61 13.66 103.31
CA THR A 51 -2.24 14.84 102.52
C THR A 51 -1.45 14.45 101.26
N LEU A 52 -0.49 13.54 101.40
CA LEU A 52 0.28 13.00 100.28
C LEU A 52 -0.61 12.24 99.30
N ASN A 53 -1.55 11.44 99.80
CA ASN A 53 -2.53 10.73 98.97
C ASN A 53 -3.44 11.69 98.19
N GLN A 54 -3.86 12.80 98.79
CA GLN A 54 -4.64 13.84 98.12
C GLN A 54 -3.84 14.57 97.04
N GLN A 55 -2.56 14.88 97.30
CA GLN A 55 -1.67 15.47 96.31
C GLN A 55 -1.42 14.52 95.12
N HIS A 56 -1.17 13.24 95.40
CA HIS A 56 -1.00 12.22 94.35
C HIS A 56 -2.26 12.02 93.51
N LYS A 57 -3.45 12.16 94.11
CA LYS A 57 -4.72 12.12 93.39
C LYS A 57 -4.87 13.34 92.48
N SER A 58 -4.66 14.54 93.01
CA SER A 58 -4.70 15.80 92.25
C SER A 58 -3.75 15.79 91.05
N TYR A 59 -2.52 15.29 91.25
CA TYR A 59 -1.53 15.17 90.18
C TYR A 59 -1.95 14.17 89.09
N ARG A 60 -2.52 13.01 89.48
CA ARG A 60 -3.07 12.03 88.53
C ARG A 60 -4.22 12.61 87.72
N ASP A 61 -5.16 13.30 88.37
CA ASP A 61 -6.31 13.93 87.70
C ASP A 61 -5.84 15.00 86.68
N GLN A 62 -4.79 15.76 87.02
CA GLN A 62 -4.20 16.76 86.12
C GLN A 62 -3.48 16.12 84.92
N GLN A 63 -2.76 15.01 85.14
CA GLN A 63 -2.14 14.25 84.05
C GLN A 63 -3.18 13.66 83.10
N GLU A 64 -4.26 13.07 83.64
CA GLU A 64 -5.35 12.50 82.86
C GLU A 64 -6.06 13.56 82.02
N LYS A 65 -6.34 14.73 82.60
CA LYS A 65 -6.93 15.87 81.88
C LYS A 65 -6.05 16.36 80.73
N THR A 66 -4.73 16.40 80.94
CA THR A 66 -3.76 16.82 79.92
C THR A 66 -3.66 15.79 78.80
N MET A 67 -3.64 14.50 79.14
CA MET A 67 -3.64 13.42 78.16
C MET A 67 -4.91 13.41 77.30
N ASN A 68 -6.08 13.59 77.91
CA ASN A 68 -7.35 13.64 77.18
C ASN A 68 -7.41 14.84 76.22
N LEU A 69 -6.88 16.00 76.62
CA LEU A 69 -6.79 17.17 75.75
C LEU A 69 -5.88 16.91 74.54
N LEU A 70 -4.72 16.28 74.74
CA LEU A 70 -3.78 15.97 73.67
C LEU A 70 -4.36 14.94 72.69
N THR A 71 -5.03 13.90 73.20
CA THR A 71 -5.72 12.88 72.40
C THR A 71 -6.79 13.53 71.51
N ASN A 72 -7.61 14.42 72.06
CA ASN A 72 -8.64 15.13 71.29
C ASN A 72 -8.06 16.02 70.19
N GLN A 73 -6.94 16.71 70.46
CA GLN A 73 -6.27 17.54 69.46
C GLN A 73 -5.64 16.72 68.32
N LEU A 74 -5.11 15.54 68.64
CA LEU A 74 -4.57 14.61 67.64
C LEU A 74 -5.69 14.06 66.76
N GLN A 75 -6.80 13.64 67.35
CA GLN A 75 -7.95 13.13 66.61
C GLN A 75 -8.48 14.17 65.61
N GLN A 76 -8.66 15.42 66.04
CA GLN A 76 -9.12 16.50 65.15
C GLN A 76 -8.17 16.75 63.97
N LYS A 77 -6.85 16.60 64.17
CA LYS A 77 -5.87 16.74 63.08
C LYS A 77 -5.95 15.57 62.11
N PHE A 78 -6.15 14.35 62.59
CA PHE A 78 -6.34 13.18 61.74
C PHE A 78 -7.60 13.33 60.87
N ASP A 79 -8.73 13.69 61.47
CA ASP A 79 -9.99 13.89 60.74
C ASP A 79 -9.86 14.96 59.63
N LEU A 80 -9.09 16.03 59.90
CA LEU A 80 -8.82 17.08 58.92
C LEU A 80 -7.92 16.58 57.76
N ILE A 81 -6.93 15.75 58.05
CA ILE A 81 -6.06 15.14 57.04
C ILE A 81 -6.88 14.19 56.16
N GLU A 82 -7.72 13.33 56.75
CA GLU A 82 -8.60 12.42 56.01
C GLU A 82 -9.56 13.19 55.09
N LYS A 83 -10.19 14.26 55.59
CA LYS A 83 -11.04 15.14 54.75
C LYS A 83 -10.27 15.77 53.59
N LYS A 84 -9.03 16.23 53.81
CA LYS A 84 -8.20 16.81 52.75
C LYS A 84 -7.78 15.76 51.72
N LEU A 85 -7.45 14.55 52.16
CA LEU A 85 -7.07 13.44 51.30
C LEU A 85 -8.27 13.03 50.42
N ALA A 86 -9.45 12.84 51.01
CA ALA A 86 -10.68 12.51 50.27
C ALA A 86 -11.06 13.60 49.24
N ALA A 87 -10.85 14.88 49.55
CA ALA A 87 -11.09 15.98 48.62
C ALA A 87 -10.07 16.03 47.46
N GLN A 88 -8.82 15.62 47.67
CA GLN A 88 -7.79 15.56 46.62
C GLN A 88 -7.98 14.37 45.68
N THR A 89 -8.43 13.22 46.18
CA THR A 89 -8.67 12.01 45.36
C THR A 89 -9.93 12.16 44.50
N SER A 90 -10.97 12.82 45.01
CA SER A 90 -12.26 12.98 44.34
C SER A 90 -12.22 13.89 43.10
N ASN A 91 -11.45 14.98 43.09
CA ASN A 91 -11.48 15.95 41.98
C ASN A 91 -10.54 15.62 40.81
N ASN A 92 -9.35 15.08 41.07
CA ASN A 92 -8.38 14.84 39.99
C ASN A 92 -8.65 13.53 39.23
N GLU A 93 -9.16 12.49 39.88
CA GLU A 93 -9.48 11.22 39.22
C GLU A 93 -10.79 11.31 38.44
N THR A 94 -11.80 12.00 38.97
CA THR A 94 -13.10 12.14 38.31
C THR A 94 -13.02 12.96 37.02
N GLU A 95 -12.21 14.03 36.99
CA GLU A 95 -12.00 14.80 35.75
C GLU A 95 -11.16 14.03 34.72
N ALA A 96 -10.16 13.28 35.18
CA ALA A 96 -9.37 12.41 34.29
C ALA A 96 -10.21 11.28 33.68
N ILE A 97 -11.09 10.66 34.47
CA ILE A 97 -12.02 9.62 34.02
C ILE A 97 -13.02 10.20 33.01
N LYS A 98 -13.65 11.35 33.31
CA LYS A 98 -14.57 12.02 32.36
C LYS A 98 -13.88 12.41 31.05
N ALA A 99 -12.62 12.85 31.11
CA ALA A 99 -11.85 13.17 29.92
C ALA A 99 -11.51 11.93 29.09
N LEU A 100 -11.20 10.80 29.74
CA LEU A 100 -10.98 9.51 29.08
C LEU A 100 -12.25 8.95 28.46
N GLU A 101 -13.38 9.00 29.17
CA GLU A 101 -14.70 8.58 28.65
C GLU A 101 -15.10 9.40 27.42
N LYS A 102 -14.95 10.72 27.47
CA LYS A 102 -15.21 11.59 26.32
C LYS A 102 -14.33 11.22 25.11
N LYS A 103 -13.05 10.96 25.34
CA LYS A 103 -12.11 10.57 24.29
C LYS A 103 -12.44 9.19 23.72
N ASN A 104 -12.92 8.26 24.55
CA ASN A 104 -13.32 6.94 24.12
C ASN A 104 -14.58 7.00 23.23
N LEU A 105 -15.56 7.82 23.61
CA LEU A 105 -16.76 8.07 22.80
C LEU A 105 -16.41 8.73 21.44
N GLU A 106 -15.45 9.66 21.41
CA GLU A 106 -14.94 10.23 20.16
C GLU A 106 -14.27 9.19 19.25
N LEU A 107 -13.53 8.24 19.83
CA LEU A 107 -12.90 7.15 19.10
C LEU A 107 -13.93 6.15 18.56
N GLU A 108 -14.95 5.81 19.35
CA GLU A 108 -16.04 4.93 18.95
C GLU A 108 -16.86 5.52 17.80
N ASN A 109 -17.17 6.83 17.86
CA ASN A 109 -17.84 7.53 16.77
C ASN A 109 -16.99 7.55 15.48
N LYS A 110 -15.67 7.74 15.60
CA LYS A 110 -14.75 7.65 14.45
C LYS A 110 -14.69 6.24 13.88
N TYR A 111 -14.65 5.22 14.74
CA TYR A 111 -14.67 3.82 14.32
C TYR A 111 -15.96 3.50 13.55
N ASN A 112 -17.12 3.85 14.09
CA ASN A 112 -18.40 3.63 13.43
C ASN A 112 -18.51 4.38 12.08
N THR A 113 -17.96 5.59 12.00
CA THR A 113 -17.89 6.35 10.74
C THR A 113 -17.01 5.65 9.69
N ILE A 114 -15.86 5.10 10.11
CA ILE A 114 -14.96 4.36 9.22
C ILE A 114 -15.64 3.07 8.76
N GLN A 115 -16.32 2.35 9.66
CA GLN A 115 -17.02 1.12 9.34
C GLN A 115 -18.14 1.36 8.33
N GLY A 116 -18.94 2.43 8.50
CA GLY A 116 -19.95 2.80 7.51
C GLY A 116 -19.38 3.11 6.13
N LYS A 117 -18.21 3.78 6.08
CA LYS A 117 -17.50 4.03 4.80
C LYS A 117 -16.95 2.75 4.18
N LEU A 118 -16.52 1.79 5.00
CA LEU A 118 -16.02 0.49 4.52
C LEU A 118 -17.16 -0.32 3.90
N THR A 119 -18.31 -0.41 4.56
CA THR A 119 -19.50 -1.10 4.04
C THR A 119 -20.00 -0.47 2.73
N ALA A 120 -19.99 0.88 2.63
CA ALA A 120 -20.33 1.56 1.38
C ALA A 120 -19.35 1.22 0.24
N LYS A 121 -18.05 1.06 0.54
CA LYS A 121 -17.07 0.60 -0.45
C LYS A 121 -17.30 -0.84 -0.88
N GLU A 122 -17.62 -1.74 0.04
CA GLU A 122 -17.94 -3.14 -0.29
C GLU A 122 -19.16 -3.23 -1.22
N GLN A 123 -20.20 -2.44 -0.95
CA GLN A 123 -21.36 -2.33 -1.84
C GLN A 123 -20.96 -1.83 -3.23
N MET A 124 -20.14 -0.78 -3.31
CA MET A 124 -19.67 -0.24 -4.59
C MET A 124 -18.83 -1.27 -5.37
N TYR A 125 -17.98 -2.06 -4.71
CA TYR A 125 -17.22 -3.13 -5.36
C TYR A 125 -18.13 -4.24 -5.91
N ASN A 126 -19.18 -4.60 -5.16
CA ASN A 126 -20.15 -5.58 -5.63
C ASN A 126 -20.93 -5.08 -6.86
N GLU A 127 -21.31 -3.81 -6.90
CA GLU A 127 -21.96 -3.20 -8.09
C GLU A 127 -21.02 -3.18 -9.30
N ILE A 128 -19.74 -2.87 -9.10
CA ILE A 128 -18.73 -2.93 -10.17
C ILE A 128 -18.58 -4.37 -10.69
N ALA A 129 -18.52 -5.35 -9.81
CA ALA A 129 -18.43 -6.76 -10.19
C ALA A 129 -19.67 -7.20 -10.99
N GLU A 130 -20.87 -6.82 -10.57
CA GLU A 130 -22.12 -7.12 -11.30
C GLU A 130 -22.12 -6.47 -12.69
N ASN A 131 -21.71 -5.20 -12.79
CA ASN A 131 -21.61 -4.49 -14.07
C ASN A 131 -20.56 -5.10 -15.00
N TYR A 132 -19.45 -5.59 -14.45
CA TYR A 132 -18.43 -6.30 -15.22
C TYR A 132 -18.97 -7.62 -15.80
N THR A 133 -19.73 -8.39 -15.01
CA THR A 133 -20.39 -9.61 -15.50
C THR A 133 -21.38 -9.29 -16.63
N LYS A 134 -22.22 -8.26 -16.48
CA LYS A 134 -23.14 -7.81 -17.55
C LYS A 134 -22.39 -7.40 -18.82
N LEU A 135 -21.22 -6.77 -18.69
CA LEU A 135 -20.38 -6.42 -19.84
C LEU A 135 -19.82 -7.66 -20.55
N GLN A 136 -19.38 -8.67 -19.80
CA GLN A 136 -18.91 -9.94 -20.37
C GLN A 136 -20.02 -10.68 -21.13
N GLU A 137 -21.25 -10.71 -20.58
CA GLU A 137 -22.42 -11.30 -21.26
C GLU A 137 -22.78 -10.54 -22.55
N ALA A 138 -22.69 -9.20 -22.53
CA ALA A 138 -22.92 -8.38 -23.71
C ALA A 138 -21.86 -8.64 -24.80
N MET A 139 -20.58 -8.77 -24.42
CA MET A 139 -19.50 -9.12 -25.35
C MET A 139 -19.70 -10.52 -25.95
N ALA A 140 -20.05 -11.52 -25.15
CA ALA A 140 -20.35 -12.87 -25.64
C ALA A 140 -21.53 -12.88 -26.62
N THR A 141 -22.55 -12.03 -26.39
CA THR A 141 -23.68 -11.86 -27.30
C THR A 141 -23.25 -11.22 -28.62
N GLN A 142 -22.36 -10.23 -28.57
CA GLN A 142 -21.80 -9.59 -29.77
C GLN A 142 -20.95 -10.56 -30.59
N ASP A 143 -20.15 -11.41 -29.95
CA ASP A 143 -19.35 -12.44 -30.63
C ASP A 143 -20.25 -13.44 -31.36
N LYS A 144 -21.36 -13.87 -30.72
CA LYS A 144 -22.37 -14.73 -31.35
C LYS A 144 -23.02 -14.08 -32.57
N ASN A 145 -23.35 -12.79 -32.47
CA ASN A 145 -23.92 -12.04 -33.61
C ASN A 145 -22.91 -11.91 -34.76
N THR A 146 -21.63 -11.70 -34.44
CA THR A 146 -20.55 -11.64 -35.44
C THR A 146 -20.37 -12.98 -36.14
N ALA A 147 -20.40 -14.08 -35.40
CA ALA A 147 -20.34 -15.44 -35.95
C ALA A 147 -21.52 -15.74 -36.89
N ASN A 148 -22.74 -15.33 -36.52
CA ASN A 148 -23.92 -15.47 -37.38
C ASN A 148 -23.77 -14.65 -38.68
N LEU A 149 -23.27 -13.41 -38.59
CA LEU A 149 -23.03 -12.57 -39.78
C LEU A 149 -22.00 -13.20 -40.73
N GLN A 150 -20.92 -13.78 -40.18
CA GLN A 150 -19.92 -14.50 -40.96
C GLN A 150 -20.48 -15.78 -41.60
N GLN A 151 -21.43 -16.45 -40.95
CA GLN A 151 -22.12 -17.61 -41.52
C GLN A 151 -23.03 -17.19 -42.68
N ASP A 152 -23.76 -16.10 -42.55
CA ASP A 152 -24.63 -15.58 -43.61
C ASP A 152 -23.81 -15.08 -44.81
N LEU A 153 -22.67 -14.42 -44.58
CA LEU A 153 -21.71 -14.07 -45.64
C LEU A 153 -21.25 -15.30 -46.41
N ARG A 154 -20.87 -16.38 -45.71
CA ARG A 154 -20.48 -17.65 -46.35
C ARG A 154 -21.62 -18.25 -47.16
N ARG A 155 -22.87 -18.21 -46.66
CA ARG A 155 -24.05 -18.69 -47.40
C ARG A 155 -24.29 -17.89 -48.68
N ILE A 156 -24.12 -16.57 -48.63
CA ILE A 156 -24.25 -15.70 -49.80
C ILE A 156 -23.16 -16.03 -50.83
N GLN A 157 -21.91 -16.17 -50.40
CA GLN A 157 -20.79 -16.55 -51.26
C GLN A 157 -21.06 -17.87 -51.99
N THR A 158 -21.48 -18.92 -51.26
CA THR A 158 -21.80 -20.22 -51.87
C THR A 158 -22.95 -20.13 -52.88
N LYS A 159 -23.97 -19.30 -52.62
CA LYS A 159 -25.06 -19.08 -53.58
C LYS A 159 -24.58 -18.38 -54.85
N CYS A 160 -23.76 -17.33 -54.70
CA CYS A 160 -23.17 -16.62 -55.85
C CYS A 160 -22.29 -17.55 -56.69
N GLU A 161 -21.44 -18.37 -56.05
CA GLU A 161 -20.62 -19.36 -56.75
C GLU A 161 -21.48 -20.38 -57.51
N ALA A 162 -22.58 -20.86 -56.92
CA ALA A 162 -23.51 -21.77 -57.58
C ALA A 162 -24.17 -21.13 -58.81
N GLU A 163 -24.62 -19.87 -58.71
CA GLU A 163 -25.21 -19.14 -59.84
C GLU A 163 -24.20 -18.89 -60.96
N ILE A 164 -22.97 -18.53 -60.62
CA ILE A 164 -21.86 -18.39 -61.58
C ILE A 164 -21.63 -19.71 -62.32
N ASN A 165 -21.54 -20.83 -61.58
CA ASN A 165 -21.35 -22.14 -62.19
C ASN A 165 -22.51 -22.54 -63.12
N ILE A 166 -23.76 -22.23 -62.75
CA ILE A 166 -24.92 -22.44 -63.62
C ILE A 166 -24.80 -21.60 -64.90
N ALA A 167 -24.41 -20.33 -64.80
CA ALA A 167 -24.22 -19.46 -65.96
C ALA A 167 -23.10 -19.98 -66.88
N VAL A 168 -21.96 -20.37 -66.32
CA VAL A 168 -20.82 -20.95 -67.07
C VAL A 168 -21.26 -22.20 -67.83
N ASN A 169 -21.99 -23.12 -67.16
CA ASN A 169 -22.46 -24.34 -67.79
C ASN A 169 -23.47 -24.07 -68.93
N LYS A 170 -24.35 -23.08 -68.78
CA LYS A 170 -25.27 -22.66 -69.86
C LYS A 170 -24.50 -22.10 -71.06
N THR A 171 -23.48 -21.29 -70.83
CA THR A 171 -22.62 -20.74 -71.89
C THR A 171 -21.86 -21.85 -72.61
N LEU A 172 -21.32 -22.82 -71.88
CA LEU A 172 -20.65 -23.98 -72.46
C LEU A 172 -21.60 -24.81 -73.35
N ALA A 173 -22.82 -25.07 -72.88
CA ALA A 173 -23.85 -25.78 -73.65
C ALA A 173 -24.25 -25.02 -74.92
N LEU A 174 -24.36 -23.69 -74.85
CA LEU A 174 -24.61 -22.85 -76.03
C LEU A 174 -23.47 -22.96 -77.04
N GLY A 175 -22.21 -22.89 -76.59
CA GLY A 175 -21.03 -23.06 -77.44
C GLY A 175 -21.02 -24.42 -78.15
N GLN A 176 -21.36 -25.51 -77.46
CA GLN A 176 -21.51 -26.83 -78.07
C GLN A 176 -22.60 -26.87 -79.13
N LYS A 177 -23.74 -26.22 -78.89
CA LYS A 177 -24.86 -26.16 -79.84
C LYS A 177 -24.50 -25.35 -81.10
N ILE A 178 -23.72 -24.28 -80.95
CA ILE A 178 -23.19 -23.50 -82.09
C ILE A 178 -22.29 -24.40 -82.94
N ASN A 179 -21.33 -25.10 -82.34
CA ASN A 179 -20.46 -26.03 -83.06
C ASN A 179 -21.24 -27.12 -83.80
N GLN A 180 -22.30 -27.68 -83.19
CA GLN A 180 -23.18 -28.65 -83.86
C GLN A 180 -23.91 -28.05 -85.07
N LEU A 181 -24.38 -26.80 -84.98
CA LEU A 181 -25.03 -26.11 -86.09
C LEU A 181 -24.05 -25.86 -87.25
N GLU A 182 -22.82 -25.46 -86.94
CA GLU A 182 -21.76 -25.27 -87.95
C GLU A 182 -21.42 -26.60 -88.66
N GLN A 183 -21.35 -27.70 -87.91
CA GLN A 183 -21.17 -29.04 -88.49
C GLN A 183 -22.36 -29.44 -89.39
N LEU A 184 -23.60 -29.24 -88.93
CA LEU A 184 -24.79 -29.53 -89.72
C LEU A 184 -24.86 -28.68 -91.01
N GLN A 185 -24.43 -27.42 -90.94
CA GLN A 185 -24.35 -26.55 -92.10
C GLN A 185 -23.32 -27.07 -93.11
N SER A 186 -22.15 -27.51 -92.62
CA SER A 186 -21.10 -28.13 -93.45
C SER A 186 -21.59 -29.42 -94.11
N ILE A 187 -22.34 -30.26 -93.38
CA ILE A 187 -22.94 -31.49 -93.92
C ILE A 187 -23.98 -31.18 -95.01
N ARG A 188 -24.85 -30.18 -94.80
CA ARG A 188 -25.84 -29.78 -95.82
C ARG A 188 -25.17 -29.26 -97.09
N GLN A 189 -24.09 -28.49 -96.96
CA GLN A 189 -23.30 -28.04 -98.10
C GLN A 189 -22.73 -29.24 -98.88
N LEU A 190 -22.20 -30.25 -98.16
CA LEU A 190 -21.67 -31.47 -98.77
C LEU A 190 -22.75 -32.30 -99.50
N GLN A 191 -23.93 -32.46 -98.90
CA GLN A 191 -25.07 -33.17 -99.51
C GLN A 191 -25.60 -32.47 -100.76
N THR A 192 -25.61 -31.14 -100.75
CA THR A 192 -26.01 -30.34 -101.91
C THR A 192 -25.02 -30.54 -103.07
N LEU A 193 -23.71 -30.55 -102.77
CA LEU A 193 -22.66 -30.85 -103.76
C LEU A 193 -22.78 -32.27 -104.32
N GLN A 194 -23.04 -33.27 -103.47
CA GLN A 194 -23.23 -34.66 -103.92
C GLN A 194 -24.47 -34.83 -104.80
N THR A 195 -25.56 -34.13 -104.49
CA THR A 195 -26.79 -34.17 -105.30
C THR A 195 -26.56 -33.56 -106.69
N LEU A 196 -25.84 -32.43 -106.75
CA LEU A 196 -25.43 -31.82 -108.02
C LEU A 196 -24.51 -32.75 -108.82
N GLN A 197 -23.58 -33.43 -108.15
CA GLN A 197 -22.68 -34.39 -108.79
C GLN A 197 -23.42 -35.60 -109.37
N GLY A 198 -24.42 -36.13 -108.65
CA GLY A 198 -25.29 -37.21 -109.16
C GLY A 198 -26.14 -36.78 -110.38
N GLN A 199 -26.61 -35.53 -110.39
CA GLN A 199 -27.31 -34.97 -111.56
C GLN A 199 -26.38 -34.88 -112.78
N VAL A 200 -25.14 -34.45 -112.60
CA VAL A 200 -24.12 -34.40 -113.68
C VAL A 200 -23.82 -35.80 -114.21
N GLN A 201 -23.61 -36.79 -113.34
CA GLN A 201 -23.35 -38.18 -113.76
C GLN A 201 -24.54 -38.82 -114.49
N THR A 202 -25.78 -38.46 -114.12
CA THR A 202 -26.99 -38.89 -114.82
C THR A 202 -27.07 -38.27 -116.21
N PHE A 203 -26.64 -37.01 -116.36
CA PHE A 203 -26.52 -36.34 -117.65
C PHE A 203 -25.42 -36.97 -118.53
N ASP A 204 -24.24 -37.27 -117.97
CA ASP A 204 -23.16 -37.94 -118.69
C ASP A 204 -23.58 -39.34 -119.16
N SER A 205 -24.33 -40.07 -118.34
CA SER A 205 -24.90 -41.38 -118.71
C SER A 205 -25.91 -41.25 -119.85
N ARG A 206 -26.71 -40.17 -119.88
CA ARG A 206 -27.65 -39.84 -120.97
C ARG A 206 -26.95 -39.45 -122.25
N ILE A 207 -25.84 -38.70 -122.16
CA ILE A 207 -24.97 -38.37 -123.29
C ILE A 207 -24.37 -39.66 -123.86
N ASN A 208 -23.82 -40.54 -123.02
CA ASN A 208 -23.28 -41.83 -123.48
C ASN A 208 -24.35 -42.73 -124.12
N LEU A 209 -25.60 -42.68 -123.65
CA LEU A 209 -26.74 -43.38 -124.28
C LEU A 209 -27.08 -42.80 -125.65
N LEU A 210 -27.04 -41.46 -125.80
CA LEU A 210 -27.22 -40.77 -127.08
C LEU A 210 -26.07 -41.07 -128.06
N THR A 211 -24.82 -41.08 -127.59
CA THR A 211 -23.65 -41.47 -128.38
C THR A 211 -23.72 -42.93 -128.83
N SER A 212 -24.32 -43.83 -128.03
CA SER A 212 -24.54 -45.23 -128.42
C SER A 212 -25.70 -45.43 -129.42
N HIS A 213 -26.61 -44.46 -129.55
CA HIS A 213 -27.65 -44.42 -130.58
C HIS A 213 -27.17 -43.73 -131.88
N GLU A 214 -26.01 -43.08 -131.83
CA GLU A 214 -25.34 -42.36 -132.92
C GLU A 214 -24.47 -43.29 -133.80
N GLN A 215 -24.96 -44.50 -134.10
CA GLN A 215 -24.38 -45.38 -135.12
C GLN A 215 -25.39 -45.88 -136.17
N ALA A 216 -26.56 -45.25 -136.29
CA ALA A 216 -27.44 -45.51 -137.44
C ALA A 216 -28.28 -44.28 -137.87
N ARG A 217 -27.74 -43.55 -138.87
CA ARG A 217 -28.42 -42.71 -139.90
C ARG A 217 -28.75 -41.23 -139.62
N ASN A 218 -27.83 -40.38 -140.07
CA ASN A 218 -27.88 -39.36 -141.13
C ASN A 218 -29.13 -38.50 -141.45
N GLN A 219 -28.83 -37.20 -141.60
CA GLN A 219 -29.49 -36.07 -142.28
C GLN A 219 -30.52 -35.18 -141.56
N ASP A 220 -31.18 -35.61 -140.48
CA ASP A 220 -31.95 -34.67 -139.61
C ASP A 220 -31.07 -33.98 -138.54
N PHE A 221 -29.80 -34.39 -138.45
CA PHE A 221 -28.90 -34.05 -137.35
C PHE A 221 -28.44 -32.58 -137.36
N LEU A 222 -28.34 -31.91 -138.51
CA LEU A 222 -27.79 -30.54 -138.56
C LEU A 222 -28.81 -29.48 -138.08
N ALA A 223 -30.11 -29.70 -138.32
CA ALA A 223 -31.17 -28.82 -137.85
C ALA A 223 -31.44 -28.99 -136.36
N LEU A 224 -31.45 -30.25 -135.87
CA LEU A 224 -31.56 -30.55 -134.45
C LEU A 224 -30.31 -30.11 -133.68
N TYR A 225 -29.09 -30.32 -134.19
CA TYR A 225 -27.86 -29.88 -133.54
C TYR A 225 -27.83 -28.36 -133.30
N ASN A 226 -28.25 -27.55 -134.28
CA ASN A 226 -28.32 -26.09 -134.13
C ASN A 226 -29.43 -25.65 -133.17
N LEU A 227 -30.60 -26.29 -133.20
CA LEU A 227 -31.70 -25.99 -132.26
C LEU A 227 -31.30 -26.36 -130.82
N THR A 228 -30.68 -27.52 -130.65
CA THR A 228 -30.27 -28.06 -129.34
C THR A 228 -29.09 -27.27 -128.77
N THR A 229 -28.16 -26.81 -129.61
CA THR A 229 -27.04 -25.94 -129.19
C THR A 229 -27.54 -24.55 -128.79
N SER A 230 -28.53 -24.00 -129.51
CA SER A 230 -29.13 -22.70 -129.14
C SER A 230 -29.93 -22.80 -127.84
N SER A 231 -30.76 -23.85 -127.68
CA SER A 231 -31.47 -24.11 -126.42
C SER A 231 -30.54 -24.43 -125.25
N ARG A 232 -29.42 -25.12 -125.49
CA ARG A 232 -28.38 -25.37 -124.49
C ARG A 232 -27.74 -24.06 -124.04
N ASN A 233 -27.34 -23.18 -124.97
CA ASN A 233 -26.72 -21.91 -124.63
C ASN A 233 -27.69 -20.96 -123.91
N GLU A 234 -28.97 -20.95 -124.30
CA GLU A 234 -30.00 -20.18 -123.61
C GLU A 234 -30.26 -20.70 -122.19
N LEU A 235 -30.27 -22.02 -122.01
CA LEU A 235 -30.43 -22.66 -120.71
C LEU A 235 -29.19 -22.47 -119.83
N GLU A 236 -27.99 -22.57 -120.39
CA GLU A 236 -26.72 -22.33 -119.69
C GLU A 236 -26.63 -20.89 -119.21
N ASN A 237 -27.06 -19.92 -120.03
CA ASN A 237 -27.17 -18.52 -119.61
C ASN A 237 -28.25 -18.30 -118.54
N LYS A 238 -29.41 -18.97 -118.64
CA LYS A 238 -30.45 -18.92 -117.59
C LYS A 238 -29.96 -19.53 -116.27
N MET A 239 -29.25 -20.65 -116.32
CA MET A 239 -28.64 -21.28 -115.15
C MET A 239 -27.54 -20.41 -114.54
N LYS A 240 -26.67 -19.83 -115.36
CA LYS A 240 -25.60 -18.92 -114.88
C LYS A 240 -26.19 -17.68 -114.20
N ASN A 241 -27.25 -17.10 -114.79
CA ASN A 241 -27.96 -15.97 -114.19
C ASN A 241 -28.70 -16.35 -112.91
N GLN A 242 -29.32 -17.53 -112.84
CA GLN A 242 -29.94 -18.03 -111.61
C GLN A 242 -28.91 -18.37 -110.53
N TYR A 243 -27.76 -18.93 -110.89
CA TYR A 243 -26.68 -19.23 -109.96
C TYR A 243 -26.13 -17.94 -109.34
N VAL A 244 -25.85 -16.92 -110.15
CA VAL A 244 -25.40 -15.60 -109.66
C VAL A 244 -26.48 -14.95 -108.78
N ALA A 245 -27.77 -15.09 -109.11
CA ALA A 245 -28.86 -14.59 -108.28
C ALA A 245 -28.97 -15.33 -106.93
N ILE A 246 -28.79 -16.65 -106.92
CA ILE A 246 -28.78 -17.48 -105.72
C ILE A 246 -27.57 -17.13 -104.84
N GLU A 247 -26.38 -17.03 -105.41
CA GLU A 247 -25.15 -16.66 -104.70
C GLU A 247 -25.26 -15.26 -104.09
N LYS A 248 -25.81 -14.28 -104.84
CA LYS A 248 -26.06 -12.93 -104.33
C LYS A 248 -27.09 -12.93 -103.18
N ASN A 249 -28.16 -13.71 -103.29
CA ASN A 249 -29.16 -13.84 -102.23
C ASN A 249 -28.63 -14.58 -100.99
N GLN A 250 -27.77 -15.58 -101.18
CA GLN A 250 -27.11 -16.32 -100.10
C GLN A 250 -26.11 -15.44 -99.35
N ASN A 251 -25.28 -14.69 -100.07
CA ASN A 251 -24.34 -13.74 -99.45
C ASN A 251 -25.07 -12.62 -98.71
N THR A 252 -26.18 -12.14 -99.27
CA THR A 252 -27.04 -11.14 -98.59
C THR A 252 -27.68 -11.72 -97.33
N SER A 253 -28.21 -12.95 -97.38
CA SER A 253 -28.82 -13.62 -96.22
C SER A 253 -27.79 -13.95 -95.13
N ALA A 254 -26.60 -14.43 -95.50
CA ALA A 254 -25.52 -14.70 -94.57
C ALA A 254 -25.03 -13.42 -93.89
N SER A 255 -24.87 -12.33 -94.65
CA SER A 255 -24.54 -11.01 -94.10
C SER A 255 -25.62 -10.50 -93.14
N MET A 256 -26.90 -10.66 -93.46
CA MET A 256 -28.00 -10.26 -92.58
C MET A 256 -28.07 -11.10 -91.30
N ILE A 257 -27.80 -12.41 -91.38
CA ILE A 257 -27.75 -13.30 -90.22
C ILE A 257 -26.57 -12.93 -89.31
N GLN A 258 -25.37 -12.71 -89.86
CA GLN A 258 -24.20 -12.28 -89.09
C GLN A 258 -24.42 -10.92 -88.44
N GLN A 259 -25.02 -9.96 -89.16
CA GLN A 259 -25.33 -8.64 -88.62
C GLN A 259 -26.34 -8.74 -87.47
N LYS A 260 -27.37 -9.57 -87.60
CA LYS A 260 -28.35 -9.79 -86.53
C LYS A 260 -27.73 -10.49 -85.32
N GLN A 261 -26.92 -11.53 -85.51
CA GLN A 261 -26.21 -12.20 -84.42
C GLN A 261 -25.26 -11.25 -83.68
N HIS A 262 -24.57 -10.38 -84.42
CA HIS A 262 -23.70 -9.37 -83.81
C HIS A 262 -24.50 -8.33 -83.00
N GLN A 263 -25.66 -7.88 -83.52
CA GLN A 263 -26.55 -6.98 -82.78
C GLN A 263 -27.14 -7.62 -81.52
N ASP A 264 -27.59 -8.87 -81.60
CA ASP A 264 -28.12 -9.61 -80.45
C ASP A 264 -27.03 -9.84 -79.38
N PHE A 265 -25.79 -10.13 -79.80
CA PHE A 265 -24.64 -10.23 -78.90
C PHE A 265 -24.33 -8.90 -78.20
N LEU A 266 -24.30 -7.78 -78.94
CA LEU A 266 -24.07 -6.45 -78.36
C LEU A 266 -25.19 -6.05 -77.39
N ALA A 267 -26.44 -6.37 -77.69
CA ALA A 267 -27.57 -6.12 -76.79
C ALA A 267 -27.44 -6.92 -75.47
N LEU A 268 -27.09 -8.20 -75.56
CA LEU A 268 -26.83 -9.05 -74.38
C LEU A 268 -25.62 -8.58 -73.57
N TYR A 269 -24.54 -8.20 -74.25
CA TYR A 269 -23.34 -7.67 -73.60
C TYR A 269 -23.64 -6.38 -72.83
N ASN A 270 -24.35 -5.43 -73.45
CA ASN A 270 -24.72 -4.16 -72.82
C ASN A 270 -25.68 -4.35 -71.64
N LEU A 271 -26.65 -5.27 -71.77
CA LEU A 271 -27.55 -5.62 -70.67
C LEU A 271 -26.79 -6.20 -69.48
N THR A 272 -25.87 -7.14 -69.74
CA THR A 272 -25.07 -7.80 -68.70
C THR A 272 -24.15 -6.81 -67.99
N THR A 273 -23.47 -5.94 -68.74
CA THR A 273 -22.60 -4.90 -68.18
C THR A 273 -23.40 -3.89 -67.33
N SER A 274 -24.60 -3.51 -67.78
CA SER A 274 -25.47 -2.58 -67.04
C SER A 274 -25.96 -3.21 -65.73
N SER A 275 -26.42 -4.46 -65.76
CA SER A 275 -26.85 -5.17 -64.55
C SER A 275 -25.70 -5.40 -63.57
N LYS A 276 -24.49 -5.70 -64.05
CA LYS A 276 -23.29 -5.80 -63.21
C LYS A 276 -23.00 -4.47 -62.51
N HIS A 277 -23.02 -3.37 -63.24
CA HIS A 277 -22.71 -2.06 -62.67
C HIS A 277 -23.77 -1.60 -61.65
N GLU A 278 -25.05 -1.92 -61.88
CA GLU A 278 -26.11 -1.66 -60.90
C GLU A 278 -25.91 -2.46 -59.60
N LEU A 279 -25.47 -3.72 -59.70
CA LEU A 279 -25.17 -4.57 -58.55
C LEU A 279 -23.95 -4.07 -57.76
N GLU A 280 -22.88 -3.68 -58.45
CA GLU A 280 -21.70 -3.07 -57.84
C GLU A 280 -22.06 -1.79 -57.08
N ASN A 281 -22.88 -0.92 -57.67
CA ASN A 281 -23.34 0.31 -57.03
C ASN A 281 -24.21 0.02 -55.78
N LYS A 282 -25.11 -0.97 -55.84
CA LYS A 282 -25.92 -1.38 -54.67
C LYS A 282 -25.04 -1.94 -53.55
N MET A 283 -24.03 -2.75 -53.89
CA MET A 283 -23.11 -3.33 -52.93
C MET A 283 -22.23 -2.26 -52.27
N ASN A 284 -21.67 -1.33 -53.04
CA ASN A 284 -20.86 -0.24 -52.53
C ASN A 284 -21.67 0.67 -51.58
N ASN A 285 -22.89 1.04 -51.96
CA ASN A 285 -23.78 1.84 -51.11
C ASN A 285 -24.11 1.14 -49.78
N GLN A 286 -24.28 -0.18 -49.78
CA GLN A 286 -24.50 -0.93 -48.54
C GLN A 286 -23.23 -1.02 -47.68
N TYR A 287 -22.07 -1.18 -48.31
CA TYR A 287 -20.79 -1.22 -47.61
C TYR A 287 -20.51 0.10 -46.88
N GLU A 288 -20.68 1.24 -47.56
CA GLU A 288 -20.53 2.58 -46.97
C GLU A 288 -21.51 2.81 -45.81
N ALA A 289 -22.77 2.34 -45.95
CA ALA A 289 -23.76 2.46 -44.88
C ALA A 289 -23.40 1.64 -43.64
N ILE A 290 -22.80 0.46 -43.82
CA ILE A 290 -22.34 -0.40 -42.73
C ILE A 290 -21.11 0.22 -42.05
N GLU A 291 -20.13 0.67 -42.82
CA GLU A 291 -18.92 1.31 -42.31
C GLU A 291 -19.25 2.57 -41.50
N LYS A 292 -20.17 3.41 -41.99
CA LYS A 292 -20.63 4.61 -41.27
C LYS A 292 -21.30 4.26 -39.94
N LYS A 293 -22.11 3.20 -39.89
CA LYS A 293 -22.73 2.72 -38.63
C LYS A 293 -21.70 2.16 -37.65
N GLN A 294 -20.70 1.43 -38.14
CA GLN A 294 -19.61 0.91 -37.31
C GLN A 294 -18.78 2.05 -36.72
N ASN A 295 -18.40 3.04 -37.52
CA ASN A 295 -17.59 4.18 -37.06
C ASN A 295 -18.32 5.01 -35.98
N ILE A 296 -19.62 5.27 -36.16
CA ILE A 296 -20.43 5.98 -35.15
C ILE A 296 -20.52 5.18 -33.83
N SER A 297 -20.69 3.86 -33.90
CA SER A 297 -20.75 2.99 -32.72
C SER A 297 -19.42 2.97 -31.96
N THR A 298 -18.30 2.84 -32.69
CA THR A 298 -16.95 2.84 -32.11
C THR A 298 -16.62 4.18 -31.45
N GLU A 299 -16.95 5.31 -32.08
CA GLU A 299 -16.76 6.63 -31.48
C GLU A 299 -17.58 6.83 -30.20
N MET A 300 -18.84 6.38 -30.18
CA MET A 300 -19.68 6.45 -28.98
C MET A 300 -19.10 5.60 -27.84
N LEU A 301 -18.61 4.39 -28.15
CA LEU A 301 -18.00 3.51 -27.16
C LEU A 301 -16.70 4.11 -26.60
N GLN A 302 -15.83 4.66 -27.45
CA GLN A 302 -14.60 5.33 -27.04
C GLN A 302 -14.87 6.58 -26.19
N LYS A 303 -15.85 7.41 -26.56
CA LYS A 303 -16.26 8.58 -25.77
C LYS A 303 -16.79 8.19 -24.39
N LYS A 304 -17.57 7.09 -24.31
CA LYS A 304 -18.06 6.56 -23.03
C LYS A 304 -16.91 6.06 -22.16
N GLN A 305 -16.02 5.23 -22.71
CA GLN A 305 -14.84 4.72 -22.00
C GLN A 305 -13.92 5.85 -21.50
N LEU A 306 -13.71 6.89 -22.32
CA LEU A 306 -12.91 8.05 -21.93
C LEU A 306 -13.54 8.80 -20.74
N LYS A 307 -14.86 8.96 -20.74
CA LYS A 307 -15.59 9.61 -19.65
C LYS A 307 -15.50 8.80 -18.35
N ASP A 308 -15.67 7.48 -18.44
CA ASP A 308 -15.58 6.58 -17.29
C ASP A 308 -14.16 6.57 -16.71
N PHE A 309 -13.14 6.56 -17.57
CA PHE A 309 -11.74 6.65 -17.16
C PHE A 309 -11.41 7.97 -16.46
N GLN A 310 -11.94 9.09 -16.93
CA GLN A 310 -11.77 10.40 -16.28
C GLN A 310 -12.41 10.44 -14.89
N ILE A 311 -13.59 9.83 -14.72
CA ILE A 311 -14.25 9.71 -13.40
C ILE A 311 -13.39 8.88 -12.45
N LEU A 312 -12.92 7.70 -12.88
CA LEU A 312 -12.03 6.84 -12.07
C LEU A 312 -10.73 7.55 -11.68
N ARG A 313 -10.11 8.27 -12.61
CA ARG A 313 -8.89 9.05 -12.35
C ARG A 313 -9.11 10.12 -11.27
N ASN A 314 -10.23 10.83 -11.31
CA ASN A 314 -10.55 11.87 -10.34
C ASN A 314 -10.84 11.30 -8.94
N MET A 315 -11.53 10.15 -8.87
CA MET A 315 -11.76 9.44 -7.60
C MET A 315 -10.44 8.98 -6.99
N SER A 316 -9.57 8.33 -7.78
CA SER A 316 -8.26 7.88 -7.32
C SER A 316 -7.39 9.02 -6.79
N LYS A 317 -7.38 10.18 -7.48
CA LYS A 317 -6.62 11.36 -7.02
C LYS A 317 -7.09 11.84 -5.64
N ASN A 318 -8.40 11.93 -5.41
CA ASN A 318 -8.95 12.36 -4.13
C ASN A 318 -8.61 11.37 -3.00
N GLU A 319 -8.64 10.06 -3.27
CA GLU A 319 -8.25 9.04 -2.29
C GLU A 319 -6.77 9.11 -1.91
N ILE A 320 -5.88 9.30 -2.89
CA ILE A 320 -4.44 9.48 -2.65
C ILE A 320 -4.19 10.72 -1.77
N GLU A 321 -4.88 11.83 -2.03
CA GLU A 321 -4.77 13.04 -1.22
C GLU A 321 -5.26 12.82 0.23
N GLN A 322 -6.34 12.06 0.43
CA GLN A 322 -6.84 11.72 1.77
C GLN A 322 -5.87 10.79 2.53
N LEU A 323 -5.30 9.79 1.86
CA LEU A 323 -4.28 8.92 2.43
C LEU A 323 -3.03 9.70 2.83
N GLY A 324 -2.59 10.64 2.00
CA GLY A 324 -1.46 11.53 2.31
C GLY A 324 -1.71 12.37 3.58
N ARG A 325 -2.91 12.93 3.73
CA ARG A 325 -3.30 13.68 4.95
C ARG A 325 -3.32 12.77 6.18
N PHE A 326 -3.87 11.56 6.06
CA PHE A 326 -3.92 10.61 7.16
C PHE A 326 -2.52 10.18 7.61
N HIS A 327 -1.64 9.82 6.68
CA HIS A 327 -0.27 9.42 6.97
C HIS A 327 0.50 10.53 7.68
N ASN A 328 0.43 11.77 7.18
CA ASN A 328 1.13 12.91 7.78
C ASN A 328 0.62 13.22 9.20
N SER A 329 -0.69 13.14 9.43
CA SER A 329 -1.26 13.37 10.76
C SER A 329 -0.86 12.27 11.76
N SER A 330 -0.83 11.02 11.32
CA SER A 330 -0.47 9.87 12.15
C SER A 330 1.02 9.87 12.50
N PHE A 331 1.86 10.18 11.52
CA PHE A 331 3.30 10.31 11.72
C PHE A 331 3.64 11.49 12.64
N SER A 332 2.98 12.64 12.49
CA SER A 332 3.15 13.78 13.39
C SER A 332 2.79 13.44 14.84
N LEU A 333 1.69 12.71 15.06
CA LEU A 333 1.28 12.27 16.39
C LEU A 333 2.26 11.25 16.99
N PHE A 334 2.75 10.32 16.18
CA PHE A 334 3.77 9.36 16.59
C PHE A 334 5.05 10.08 17.01
N GLN A 335 5.55 11.01 16.19
CA GLN A 335 6.74 11.80 16.49
C GLN A 335 6.57 12.60 17.78
N GLN A 336 5.43 13.27 17.94
CA GLN A 336 5.15 14.03 19.16
C GLN A 336 5.12 13.15 20.42
N ASN A 337 4.60 11.92 20.32
CA ASN A 337 4.60 10.96 21.42
C ASN A 337 5.99 10.40 21.70
N LEU A 338 6.80 10.16 20.66
CA LEU A 338 8.17 9.72 20.79
C LEU A 338 9.02 10.81 21.46
N ASP A 339 8.89 12.06 21.03
CA ASP A 339 9.60 13.21 21.61
C ASP A 339 9.23 13.39 23.09
N LYS A 340 7.95 13.29 23.45
CA LYS A 340 7.49 13.32 24.86
C LYS A 340 8.08 12.19 25.71
N LYS A 341 8.26 10.99 25.14
CA LYS A 341 8.88 9.86 25.85
C LYS A 341 10.40 10.05 25.98
N LEU A 342 11.05 10.54 24.92
CA LEU A 342 12.49 10.80 24.90
C LEU A 342 12.91 11.98 25.78
N GLN A 343 12.04 12.97 26.02
CA GLN A 343 12.29 14.06 26.98
C GLN A 343 12.60 13.57 28.40
N LYS A 344 12.22 12.34 28.76
CA LYS A 344 12.49 11.74 30.08
C LYS A 344 13.76 10.89 30.10
N VAL A 345 14.35 10.60 28.94
CA VAL A 345 15.57 9.79 28.81
C VAL A 345 16.77 10.72 28.86
N VAL A 346 17.59 10.58 29.89
CA VAL A 346 18.84 11.32 30.03
C VAL A 346 19.99 10.32 30.10
N VAL A 347 20.88 10.35 29.12
CA VAL A 347 22.07 9.49 29.05
C VAL A 347 23.21 10.30 28.48
N THR A 348 24.37 10.30 29.13
CA THR A 348 25.61 10.73 28.48
C THR A 348 26.73 9.76 28.82
N SER A 349 27.54 9.45 27.81
CA SER A 349 28.78 8.68 27.97
C SER A 349 29.88 9.43 27.25
N CYS A 350 31.02 9.57 27.92
CA CYS A 350 32.11 10.41 27.46
C CYS A 350 33.45 9.89 27.95
N SER A 351 34.51 10.21 27.23
CA SER A 351 35.86 9.82 27.56
C SER A 351 36.82 10.99 27.66
N TYR A 352 37.86 10.77 28.45
CA TYR A 352 39.06 11.58 28.48
C TYR A 352 40.19 10.75 27.88
N ALA A 353 40.84 11.28 26.84
CA ALA A 353 41.91 10.60 26.12
C ALA A 353 43.16 11.49 25.99
N ASP A 354 43.35 12.43 26.92
CA ASP A 354 44.52 13.31 26.90
C ASP A 354 45.57 12.82 27.91
N ARG A 355 46.81 12.62 27.46
CA ARG A 355 47.92 12.19 28.30
C ARG A 355 48.51 13.39 29.03
N ARG A 356 47.79 13.95 30.01
CA ARG A 356 48.33 15.04 30.83
C ARG A 356 48.95 14.52 32.12
N SER A 357 50.23 14.85 32.31
CA SER A 357 50.81 14.95 33.63
C SER A 357 50.30 16.22 34.30
N ASN A 358 49.64 16.08 35.47
CA ASN A 358 48.95 17.15 36.22
C ASN A 358 47.62 17.64 35.61
N PRO A 359 46.52 16.90 35.83
CA PRO A 359 45.19 17.41 35.54
C PRO A 359 44.90 18.69 36.35
N PRO A 360 44.04 19.59 35.84
CA PRO A 360 43.70 20.83 36.54
C PRO A 360 43.07 20.52 37.91
N ALA A 361 43.31 21.40 38.90
CA ALA A 361 42.73 21.28 40.26
C ALA A 361 41.18 21.36 40.31
N GLY A 362 40.54 21.58 39.16
CA GLY A 362 39.09 21.66 38.98
C GLY A 362 38.47 20.35 38.47
N PRO A 363 37.31 20.44 37.82
CA PRO A 363 36.67 19.27 37.22
C PRO A 363 37.51 18.65 36.11
N LEU A 364 37.46 17.32 36.02
CA LEU A 364 37.96 16.59 34.87
C LEU A 364 37.00 16.80 33.69
N ASN A 365 37.51 17.39 32.61
CA ASN A 365 36.75 17.58 31.38
C ASN A 365 36.74 16.29 30.56
N PHE A 366 35.60 15.98 29.93
CA PHE A 366 35.44 14.82 29.04
C PHE A 366 35.06 15.31 27.64
N PRO A 367 36.04 15.71 26.81
CA PRO A 367 35.75 16.34 25.51
C PRO A 367 35.16 15.36 24.49
N ASP A 368 35.49 14.08 24.61
CA ASP A 368 35.11 13.03 23.66
C ASP A 368 33.78 12.39 24.06
N ILE A 369 32.67 12.99 23.64
CA ILE A 369 31.32 12.49 23.91
C ILE A 369 31.02 11.32 22.97
N LYS A 370 30.74 10.14 23.54
CA LYS A 370 30.33 8.93 22.79
C LYS A 370 28.82 8.88 22.57
N THR A 371 28.06 9.25 23.59
CA THR A 371 26.60 9.28 23.55
C THR A 371 26.10 10.47 24.36
N SER A 372 25.07 11.15 23.86
CA SER A 372 24.35 12.16 24.63
C SER A 372 22.89 12.23 24.17
N VAL A 373 21.97 11.91 25.06
CA VAL A 373 20.51 11.96 24.84
C VAL A 373 19.91 12.67 26.04
N GLY A 374 19.06 13.67 25.80
CA GLY A 374 18.37 14.42 26.86
C GLY A 374 19.24 15.35 27.72
N VAL A 375 20.48 15.63 27.31
CA VAL A 375 21.40 16.57 27.99
C VAL A 375 21.49 17.86 27.18
N SER A 376 20.65 18.86 27.46
CA SER A 376 20.63 20.09 26.62
C SER A 376 21.79 21.04 26.87
N ASN A 377 22.59 20.85 27.92
CA ASN A 377 23.78 21.64 28.24
C ASN A 377 25.10 20.97 27.81
N LEU A 378 25.07 20.17 26.74
CA LEU A 378 26.22 19.36 26.30
C LEU A 378 27.51 20.17 26.08
N SER A 379 27.44 21.33 25.42
CA SER A 379 28.62 22.17 25.17
C SER A 379 29.25 22.71 26.46
N SER A 380 28.42 23.03 27.46
CA SER A 380 28.90 23.40 28.80
C SER A 380 29.50 22.20 29.51
N PHE A 381 28.91 21.01 29.39
CA PHE A 381 29.45 19.80 29.98
C PHE A 381 30.83 19.43 29.39
N GLN A 382 30.98 19.48 28.07
CA GLN A 382 32.26 19.21 27.40
C GLN A 382 33.37 20.18 27.83
N SER A 383 33.05 21.47 27.95
CA SER A 383 34.03 22.51 28.29
C SER A 383 34.36 22.59 29.77
N THR A 384 33.44 22.19 30.66
CA THR A 384 33.60 22.34 32.12
C THR A 384 33.73 21.03 32.89
N GLY A 385 33.43 19.88 32.28
CA GLY A 385 33.39 18.59 32.96
C GLY A 385 32.22 18.42 33.93
N LYS A 386 31.30 19.40 34.01
CA LYS A 386 30.17 19.39 34.94
C LYS A 386 28.86 19.04 34.24
N PHE A 387 28.33 17.86 34.55
CA PHE A 387 26.95 17.52 34.22
C PHE A 387 26.03 18.36 35.10
N THR A 388 24.99 18.97 34.51
CA THR A 388 23.98 19.73 35.26
C THR A 388 22.64 19.08 35.00
N CYS A 389 21.97 18.63 36.06
CA CYS A 389 20.71 17.93 35.98
C CYS A 389 19.61 18.87 35.49
N GLN A 390 18.88 18.46 34.47
CA GLN A 390 17.75 19.21 33.91
C GLN A 390 16.42 18.54 34.26
N VAL A 391 16.41 17.22 34.28
CA VAL A 391 15.26 16.38 34.62
C VAL A 391 15.51 15.73 35.98
N PRO A 392 14.79 16.11 37.04
CA PRO A 392 14.93 15.48 38.35
C PRO A 392 14.70 13.97 38.31
N GLY A 393 15.38 13.23 39.18
CA GLY A 393 15.18 11.79 39.33
C GLY A 393 16.43 11.07 39.83
N TYR A 394 16.40 9.74 39.76
CA TYR A 394 17.53 8.90 40.11
C TYR A 394 18.46 8.70 38.92
N TYR A 395 19.75 8.86 39.14
CA TYR A 395 20.79 8.73 38.12
C TYR A 395 21.81 7.70 38.58
N HIS A 396 22.26 6.86 37.65
CA HIS A 396 23.41 6.00 37.83
C HIS A 396 24.62 6.66 37.18
N ILE A 397 25.68 6.85 37.95
CA ILE A 397 26.95 7.41 37.50
C ILE A 397 28.00 6.32 37.62
N VAL A 398 28.63 6.00 36.50
CA VAL A 398 29.69 5.01 36.40
C VAL A 398 30.92 5.71 35.83
N LEU A 399 32.02 5.62 36.56
CA LEU A 399 33.31 6.17 36.16
C LEU A 399 34.33 5.03 36.15
N THR A 400 35.01 4.85 35.03
CA THR A 400 36.22 4.01 34.97
C THR A 400 37.39 4.92 34.65
N ILE A 401 38.48 4.79 35.40
CA ILE A 401 39.74 5.48 35.16
C ILE A 401 40.87 4.48 35.01
N MET A 402 41.90 4.85 34.26
CA MET A 402 43.14 4.08 34.12
C MET A 402 44.32 4.96 34.51
N SER A 403 45.03 4.55 35.55
CA SER A 403 46.24 5.22 36.07
C SER A 403 47.45 4.33 35.84
N SER A 404 48.59 4.94 35.47
CA SER A 404 49.87 4.20 35.36
C SER A 404 50.73 4.27 36.63
N TYR A 405 50.25 4.96 37.67
CA TYR A 405 50.95 5.16 38.94
C TYR A 405 50.08 4.77 40.13
N ASN A 406 50.77 4.45 41.24
CA ASN A 406 50.15 4.15 42.51
C ASN A 406 49.50 5.40 43.12
N ASN A 407 48.29 5.24 43.64
CA ASN A 407 47.55 6.20 44.47
C ASN A 407 46.79 7.31 43.72
N ALA A 408 46.32 7.07 42.49
CA ALA A 408 45.36 7.99 41.88
C ALA A 408 44.04 7.96 42.65
N ARG A 409 43.62 9.11 43.18
CA ARG A 409 42.33 9.29 43.83
C ARG A 409 41.40 10.08 42.93
N ILE A 410 40.21 9.53 42.72
CA ILE A 410 39.07 10.19 42.07
C ILE A 410 37.96 10.39 43.08
N ASP A 411 37.34 11.57 43.02
CA ASP A 411 36.14 11.89 43.79
C ASP A 411 35.01 12.18 42.79
N ILE A 412 33.88 11.50 42.97
CA ILE A 412 32.61 11.89 42.34
C ILE A 412 32.03 12.99 43.21
N MET A 413 31.76 14.15 42.60
CA MET A 413 31.28 15.35 43.27
C MET A 413 29.81 15.58 42.95
N LYS A 414 29.00 15.98 43.95
CA LYS A 414 27.66 16.55 43.78
C LYS A 414 27.59 17.92 44.45
N ASN A 415 27.28 18.98 43.71
CA ASN A 415 27.16 20.36 44.23
C ASN A 415 28.36 20.79 45.10
N SER A 416 29.58 20.37 44.74
CA SER A 416 30.84 20.60 45.47
C SER A 416 31.11 19.70 46.68
N ASN A 417 30.21 18.77 47.02
CA ASN A 417 30.45 17.75 48.04
C ASN A 417 30.96 16.47 47.40
N THR A 418 32.00 15.86 47.98
CA THR A 418 32.40 14.49 47.63
C THR A 418 31.32 13.53 48.12
N ILE A 419 30.74 12.77 47.19
CA ILE A 419 29.70 11.77 47.48
C ILE A 419 30.25 10.35 47.41
N HIS A 420 31.30 10.14 46.63
CA HIS A 420 32.04 8.89 46.56
C HIS A 420 33.48 9.18 46.17
N TRP A 421 34.42 8.37 46.65
CA TRP A 421 35.81 8.43 46.26
C TRP A 421 36.33 7.03 45.99
N GLN A 422 37.24 6.89 45.04
CA GLN A 422 37.89 5.65 44.67
C GLN A 422 39.39 5.88 44.55
N TYR A 423 40.17 4.98 45.14
CA TYR A 423 41.61 4.93 44.93
C TYR A 423 41.95 3.85 43.92
N VAL A 424 42.91 4.17 43.05
CA VAL A 424 43.57 3.23 42.16
C VAL A 424 44.97 3.01 42.70
N THR A 425 45.20 1.81 43.22
CA THR A 425 46.48 1.39 43.80
C THR A 425 47.03 0.21 43.01
N SER A 426 48.31 0.24 42.64
CA SER A 426 49.05 -0.97 42.29
C SER A 426 49.91 -1.39 43.48
N TYR A 427 50.09 -2.69 43.65
CA TYR A 427 50.99 -3.25 44.66
C TYR A 427 52.45 -3.30 44.17
N VAL A 428 52.72 -3.00 42.90
CA VAL A 428 54.06 -3.13 42.32
C VAL A 428 54.84 -1.84 42.50
N LYS A 429 56.01 -1.94 43.15
CA LYS A 429 56.77 -0.77 43.65
C LYS A 429 57.58 -0.03 42.57
N ASP A 430 57.90 -0.67 41.44
CA ASP A 430 58.94 -0.16 40.52
C ASP A 430 58.62 -0.27 39.02
N ASN A 431 57.36 -0.55 38.61
CA ASN A 431 56.98 -0.66 37.20
C ASN A 431 55.71 0.16 36.88
N ILE A 432 55.69 0.79 35.70
CA ILE A 432 54.52 1.47 35.13
C ILE A 432 53.46 0.41 34.80
N TYR A 433 52.52 0.17 35.72
CA TYR A 433 51.38 -0.70 35.51
C TYR A 433 50.09 0.12 35.35
N TRP A 434 49.36 -0.19 34.30
CA TRP A 434 48.09 0.42 33.96
C TRP A 434 46.98 -0.27 34.75
N ASN A 435 46.54 0.37 35.84
CA ASN A 435 45.52 -0.19 36.71
C ASN A 435 44.20 0.53 36.47
N PRO A 436 43.13 -0.20 36.12
CA PRO A 436 41.80 0.37 36.06
C PRO A 436 41.22 0.50 37.47
N GLY A 437 40.48 1.59 37.71
CA GLY A 437 39.60 1.75 38.86
C GLY A 437 38.22 2.14 38.40
N THR A 438 37.20 1.44 38.90
CA THR A 438 35.80 1.73 38.58
C THR A 438 35.06 2.16 39.83
N ALA A 439 34.37 3.29 39.74
CA ALA A 439 33.44 3.79 40.74
C ALA A 439 32.03 3.82 40.14
N SER A 440 31.04 3.47 40.94
CA SER A 440 29.64 3.41 40.53
C SER A 440 28.74 3.86 41.67
N VAL A 441 27.89 4.86 41.41
CA VAL A 441 26.98 5.42 42.43
C VAL A 441 25.62 5.73 41.84
N ALA A 442 24.56 5.43 42.58
CA ALA A 442 23.20 5.89 42.29
C ALA A 442 22.89 7.14 43.13
N LEU A 443 22.41 8.20 42.50
CA LEU A 443 22.11 9.48 43.15
C LEU A 443 20.74 9.99 42.75
N GLU A 444 19.99 10.52 43.69
CA GLU A 444 18.88 11.41 43.39
C GLU A 444 19.44 12.80 43.03
N LEU A 445 19.06 13.34 41.87
CA LEU A 445 19.42 14.67 41.41
C LEU A 445 18.18 15.53 41.25
N LYS A 446 18.23 16.77 41.75
CA LYS A 446 17.24 17.82 41.50
C LYS A 446 17.66 18.66 40.30
N THR A 447 16.75 19.45 39.73
CA THR A 447 17.08 20.42 38.69
C THR A 447 18.20 21.34 39.19
N ASN A 448 19.20 21.58 38.33
CA ASN A 448 20.42 22.34 38.58
C ASN A 448 21.44 21.69 39.53
N ASP A 449 21.20 20.49 40.05
CA ASP A 449 22.26 19.74 40.71
C ASP A 449 23.40 19.47 39.71
N THR A 450 24.64 19.63 40.14
CA THR A 450 25.82 19.39 39.32
C THR A 450 26.55 18.13 39.76
N VAL A 451 26.99 17.33 38.79
CA VAL A 451 27.82 16.15 39.00
C VAL A 451 29.09 16.27 38.18
N TRP A 452 30.25 16.01 38.79
CA TRP A 452 31.54 16.09 38.11
C TRP A 452 32.60 15.26 38.81
N ILE A 453 33.73 15.04 38.14
CA ILE A 453 34.82 14.23 38.67
C ILE A 453 35.97 15.14 39.08
N LYS A 454 36.44 14.99 40.33
CA LYS A 454 37.60 15.70 40.86
C LYS A 454 38.78 14.74 40.99
N LEU A 455 39.95 15.20 40.60
CA LEU A 455 41.21 14.46 40.76
C LEU A 455 41.99 14.98 41.95
N TYR A 456 42.36 14.07 42.85
CA TYR A 456 43.13 14.36 44.06
C TYR A 456 44.51 13.71 43.94
N SER A 457 45.37 14.24 43.07
CA SER A 457 46.84 14.00 43.05
C SER A 457 47.47 14.57 41.78
N THR A 458 48.80 14.63 41.76
CA THR A 458 49.64 14.88 40.57
C THR A 458 49.79 13.65 39.67
N TYR A 459 49.04 12.56 39.87
CA TYR A 459 49.26 11.31 39.15
C TYR A 459 48.62 11.30 37.76
N ASN A 460 49.31 10.65 36.81
CA ASN A 460 48.91 10.59 35.41
C ASN A 460 47.69 9.68 35.23
N ILE A 461 46.56 10.26 34.83
CA ILE A 461 45.41 9.53 34.28
C ILE A 461 45.54 9.55 32.76
N TYR A 462 45.38 8.40 32.14
CA TYR A 462 45.57 8.25 30.70
C TYR A 462 44.28 8.04 29.95
N GLN A 463 43.33 7.37 30.61
CA GLN A 463 42.03 7.13 30.04
C GLN A 463 41.00 7.17 31.15
N SER A 464 39.89 7.83 30.88
CA SER A 464 38.71 7.69 31.70
C SER A 464 37.46 7.65 30.85
N CYS A 465 36.44 6.95 31.34
CA CYS A 465 35.12 6.89 30.76
C CYS A 465 34.11 7.22 31.86
N LEU A 466 33.27 8.21 31.63
CA LEU A 466 32.19 8.61 32.51
C LEU A 466 30.87 8.37 31.79
N THR A 467 29.99 7.61 32.41
CA THR A 467 28.63 7.36 31.96
C THR A 467 27.66 7.80 33.04
N ILE A 468 26.71 8.66 32.68
CA ILE A 468 25.64 9.17 33.54
C ILE A 468 24.33 8.86 32.85
N PHE A 469 23.43 8.13 33.50
CA PHE A 469 22.10 7.90 32.95
C PHE A 469 21.02 7.94 34.01
N LYS A 470 19.85 8.46 33.65
CA LYS A 470 18.68 8.48 34.50
C LYS A 470 18.06 7.08 34.54
N ILE A 471 17.84 6.57 35.74
CA ILE A 471 17.06 5.38 36.01
C ILE A 471 15.58 5.79 35.96
N ASN A 472 14.76 5.05 35.23
CA ASN A 472 13.33 5.35 35.07
C ASN A 472 12.49 4.78 36.18
#